data_AF-A0A930STR7-F1
#
_entry.id   AF-A0A930STR7-F1
#
_cell.length_a   1.000
_cell.length_b   1.000
_cell.length_c   1.000
_cell.angle_alpha   90.00
_cell.angle_beta   90.00
_cell.angle_gamma   90.00
#
_symmetry.space_group_name_H-M   'P 1'
#
loop_
_entity.id
_entity.type
_entity.pdbx_description
1 polymer ?
#
loop_
_entity_poly.entity_id
_entity_poly.type
_entity_poly.pdbx_seq_one_letter_code
_entity_poly.pdbx_strand_id
1 'polypeptide(L)'
;MARQSPYGQAWTRGMQALSKAQEAENTLDFSAYEDAFQAFLEALSLHPERYEAYLGLTYWLILLGDESAALHYSRQTQELAPAVSEIQEMLTLLESSHRLNSLLHDVERLHQHAGWQPDTDQTQLPLSLTAFITQTELLLRGHHQLLQLEMTQGLFRRLDQLHSRLHGLEALYQVLQGHLSLLADADLRDRLQNRLDVLAYDLECLEHLEAQFDKMHAFQKDVQQLFRELTRSFIHLRVQRETALSESLNALQAFQTRLAALQLQLDTFEPEALKRQTRQLSGWEHLQQQRDQFLTLLQSLKKP
;
A
#
# COMPACT_ATOMS: atom_id res chain seq x y z
N MET A 1 1.26 -22.75 20.69
CA MET A 1 1.95 -23.23 19.46
C MET A 1 2.33 -22.10 18.49
N ALA A 2 1.60 -20.97 18.43
CA ALA A 2 1.92 -19.87 17.50
C ALA A 2 3.32 -19.22 17.66
N ARG A 3 3.92 -19.23 18.86
CA ARG A 3 5.25 -18.62 19.10
C ARG A 3 6.43 -19.41 18.49
N GLN A 4 6.22 -20.69 18.18
CA GLN A 4 7.29 -21.53 17.61
C GLN A 4 7.30 -21.55 16.08
N SER A 5 6.29 -20.98 15.41
CA SER A 5 6.30 -20.89 13.95
C SER A 5 7.35 -19.87 13.46
N PRO A 6 7.79 -19.94 12.20
CA PRO A 6 8.69 -18.94 11.62
C PRO A 6 8.20 -17.51 11.81
N TYR A 7 6.90 -17.28 11.59
CA TYR A 7 6.24 -16.00 11.89
C TYR A 7 6.39 -15.56 13.35
N GLY A 8 6.06 -16.46 14.29
CA GLY A 8 6.11 -16.15 15.72
C GLY A 8 7.53 -15.82 16.17
N GLN A 9 8.53 -16.47 15.59
CA GLN A 9 9.95 -16.18 15.85
C GLN A 9 10.36 -14.82 15.28
N ALA A 10 10.02 -14.52 14.03
CA ALA A 10 10.31 -13.24 13.39
C ALA A 10 9.66 -12.07 14.17
N TRP A 11 8.37 -12.18 14.49
CA TRP A 11 7.67 -11.17 15.29
C TRP A 11 8.30 -10.99 16.68
N THR A 12 8.60 -12.09 17.39
CA THR A 12 9.21 -12.03 18.73
C THR A 12 10.58 -11.36 18.69
N ARG A 13 11.39 -11.66 17.66
CA ARG A 13 12.69 -11.03 17.44
C ARG A 13 12.53 -9.52 17.20
N GLY A 14 11.54 -9.12 16.39
CA GLY A 14 11.23 -7.72 16.14
C GLY A 14 10.91 -6.95 17.41
N MET A 15 10.01 -7.47 18.24
CA MET A 15 9.65 -6.85 19.53
C MET A 15 10.83 -6.78 20.50
N GLN A 16 11.67 -7.83 20.55
CA GLN A 16 12.87 -7.83 21.39
C GLN A 16 13.89 -6.79 20.93
N ALA A 17 14.13 -6.67 19.62
CA ALA A 17 15.03 -5.67 19.07
C ALA A 17 14.50 -4.25 19.31
N LEU A 18 13.19 -4.03 19.17
CA LEU A 18 12.57 -2.74 19.44
C LEU A 18 12.66 -2.34 20.91
N SER A 19 12.42 -3.28 21.83
CA SER A 19 12.60 -3.06 23.28
C SER A 19 14.04 -2.66 23.61
N LYS A 20 15.03 -3.32 23.00
CA LYS A 20 16.44 -2.96 23.17
C LYS A 20 16.74 -1.56 22.64
N ALA A 21 16.16 -1.20 21.49
CA ALA A 21 16.33 0.12 20.89
C ALA A 21 15.81 1.24 21.80
N GLN A 22 14.67 1.01 22.47
CA GLN A 22 14.12 1.95 23.45
C GLN A 22 14.97 2.07 24.71
N GLU A 23 15.52 0.95 25.22
CA GLU A 23 16.42 1.00 26.38
C GLU A 23 17.74 1.73 26.06
N ALA A 24 18.12 1.74 24.78
CA ALA A 24 19.35 2.31 24.26
C ALA A 24 19.19 3.77 23.79
N GLU A 25 18.13 4.49 24.21
CA GLU A 25 17.76 5.85 23.76
C GLU A 25 18.89 6.90 23.86
N ASN A 26 19.95 6.62 24.65
CA ASN A 26 21.13 7.48 24.79
C ASN A 26 22.33 7.08 23.93
N THR A 27 22.25 5.96 23.21
CA THR A 27 23.28 5.52 22.28
C THR A 27 22.79 5.85 20.87
N LEU A 28 23.61 6.55 20.08
CA LEU A 28 23.36 6.84 18.67
C LEU A 28 23.39 5.58 17.78
N ASP A 29 23.05 4.41 18.34
CA ASP A 29 23.09 3.11 17.70
C ASP A 29 21.71 2.74 17.17
N PHE A 30 21.54 2.92 15.86
CA PHE A 30 20.30 2.58 15.16
C PHE A 30 20.22 1.12 14.72
N SER A 31 21.21 0.27 15.07
CA SER A 31 21.22 -1.14 14.64
C SER A 31 20.02 -1.92 15.17
N ALA A 32 19.61 -1.66 16.42
CA ALA A 32 18.47 -2.33 17.03
C ALA A 32 17.14 -1.95 16.35
N TYR A 33 17.01 -0.71 15.88
CA TYR A 33 15.87 -0.29 15.06
C TYR A 33 15.88 -0.98 13.69
N GLU A 34 17.04 -1.14 13.06
CA GLU A 34 17.17 -1.87 11.80
C GLU A 34 16.83 -3.36 11.97
N ASP A 35 17.35 -4.01 13.01
CA ASP A 35 17.04 -5.40 13.34
C ASP A 35 15.54 -5.62 13.60
N ALA A 36 14.91 -4.69 14.32
CA ALA A 36 13.47 -4.71 14.59
C ALA A 36 12.68 -4.65 13.28
N PHE A 37 13.02 -3.67 12.42
CA PHE A 37 12.38 -3.48 11.13
C PHE A 37 12.51 -4.71 10.23
N GLN A 38 13.72 -5.27 10.07
CA GLN A 38 13.93 -6.47 9.25
C GLN A 38 13.13 -7.67 9.75
N ALA A 39 13.01 -7.82 11.08
CA ALA A 39 12.22 -8.90 11.66
C ALA A 39 10.71 -8.71 11.43
N PHE A 40 10.21 -7.48 11.47
CA PHE A 40 8.81 -7.21 11.11
C PHE A 40 8.55 -7.38 9.62
N LEU A 41 9.46 -6.97 8.73
CA LEU A 41 9.37 -7.26 7.30
C LEU A 41 9.33 -8.76 7.02
N GLU A 42 10.18 -9.55 7.69
CA GLU A 42 10.15 -11.01 7.57
C GLU A 42 8.80 -11.57 8.01
N ALA A 43 8.29 -11.15 9.18
CA ALA A 43 6.99 -11.57 9.68
C ALA A 43 5.86 -11.23 8.70
N LEU A 44 5.86 -10.00 8.18
CA LEU A 44 4.89 -9.53 7.19
C LEU A 44 4.99 -10.33 5.89
N SER A 45 6.20 -10.65 5.45
CA SER A 45 6.43 -11.40 4.22
C SER A 45 5.91 -12.85 4.28
N LEU A 46 5.93 -13.45 5.48
CA LEU A 46 5.46 -14.81 5.73
C LEU A 46 3.93 -14.88 5.81
N HIS A 47 3.31 -13.90 6.45
CA HIS A 47 1.87 -13.86 6.71
C HIS A 47 1.31 -12.43 6.63
N PRO A 48 1.04 -11.92 5.42
CA PRO A 48 0.50 -10.57 5.21
C PRO A 48 -0.93 -10.38 5.72
N GLU A 49 -1.62 -11.46 6.10
CA GLU A 49 -2.95 -11.41 6.71
C GLU A 49 -2.94 -11.21 8.23
N ARG A 50 -1.76 -11.27 8.85
CA ARG A 50 -1.63 -11.18 10.31
C ARG A 50 -1.33 -9.76 10.76
N TYR A 51 -2.17 -9.26 11.66
CA TYR A 51 -2.12 -7.87 12.09
C TYR A 51 -0.90 -7.55 12.98
N GLU A 52 -0.28 -8.53 13.64
CA GLU A 52 0.79 -8.25 14.61
C GLU A 52 2.07 -7.72 13.96
N ALA A 53 2.35 -8.07 12.70
CA ALA A 53 3.47 -7.51 11.95
C ALA A 53 3.25 -6.02 11.62
N TYR A 54 2.03 -5.65 11.20
CA TYR A 54 1.64 -4.26 10.98
C TYR A 54 1.70 -3.45 12.28
N LEU A 55 1.27 -4.03 13.40
CA LEU A 55 1.39 -3.40 14.71
C LEU A 55 2.86 -3.17 15.10
N GLY A 56 3.74 -4.14 14.85
CA GLY A 56 5.18 -4.00 15.03
C GLY A 56 5.77 -2.84 14.22
N LEU A 57 5.39 -2.73 12.93
CA LEU A 57 5.78 -1.62 12.06
C LEU A 57 5.24 -0.27 12.58
N THR A 58 4.01 -0.23 13.08
CA THR A 58 3.45 0.97 13.69
C THR A 58 4.31 1.45 14.86
N TYR A 59 4.65 0.59 15.81
CA TYR A 59 5.52 1.01 16.92
C TYR A 59 6.88 1.50 16.45
N TRP A 60 7.48 0.80 15.47
CA TRP A 60 8.75 1.21 14.89
C TRP A 60 8.67 2.61 14.28
N LEU A 61 7.62 2.91 13.51
CA LEU A 61 7.42 4.23 12.90
C LEU A 61 7.17 5.33 13.93
N ILE A 62 6.40 5.03 14.99
CA ILE A 62 6.18 5.97 16.10
C ILE A 62 7.51 6.35 16.73
N LEU A 63 8.38 5.37 17.00
CA LEU A 63 9.69 5.61 17.62
C LEU A 63 10.65 6.36 16.69
N LEU A 64 10.51 6.20 15.37
CA LEU A 64 11.24 6.99 14.38
C LEU A 64 10.58 8.34 14.05
N GLY A 65 9.44 8.67 14.67
CA GLY A 65 8.76 9.95 14.49
C GLY A 65 7.95 10.10 13.20
N ASP A 66 7.72 9.02 12.44
CA ASP A 66 6.85 9.06 11.27
C ASP A 66 5.41 8.70 11.64
N GLU A 67 4.70 9.71 12.15
CA GLU A 67 3.29 9.58 12.54
C GLU A 67 2.36 9.24 11.37
N SER A 68 2.67 9.73 10.16
CA SER A 68 1.81 9.55 8.99
C SER A 68 1.78 8.09 8.56
N ALA A 69 2.96 7.48 8.43
CA ALA A 69 3.05 6.06 8.15
C ALA A 69 2.57 5.20 9.33
N ALA A 70 2.83 5.60 10.57
CA ALA A 70 2.29 4.90 11.74
C ALA A 70 0.75 4.86 11.72
N LEU A 71 0.11 5.97 11.35
CA LEU A 71 -1.34 6.05 11.20
C LEU A 71 -1.84 5.12 10.08
N HIS A 72 -1.14 5.08 8.94
CA HIS A 72 -1.44 4.18 7.84
C HIS A 72 -1.45 2.71 8.29
N TYR A 73 -0.38 2.22 8.94
CA TYR A 73 -0.31 0.82 9.39
C TYR A 73 -1.21 0.51 10.58
N SER A 74 -1.51 1.50 11.42
CA SER A 74 -2.53 1.34 12.47
C SER A 74 -3.91 1.06 11.88
N ARG A 75 -4.29 1.75 10.79
CA ARG A 75 -5.54 1.49 10.07
C ARG A 75 -5.56 0.11 9.43
N GLN A 76 -4.45 -0.32 8.82
CA GLN A 76 -4.31 -1.70 8.31
C GLN A 76 -4.51 -2.73 9.43
N THR A 77 -3.92 -2.48 10.59
CA THR A 77 -4.04 -3.34 11.77
C THR A 77 -5.49 -3.42 12.26
N GLN A 78 -6.19 -2.28 12.33
CA GLN A 78 -7.60 -2.20 12.72
C GLN A 78 -8.51 -2.96 11.76
N GLU A 79 -8.24 -2.89 10.45
CA GLU A 79 -9.01 -3.61 9.43
C GLU A 79 -8.89 -5.12 9.58
N LEU A 80 -7.69 -5.62 9.88
CA LEU A 80 -7.43 -7.04 10.08
C LEU A 80 -7.94 -7.55 11.43
N ALA A 81 -7.89 -6.71 12.47
CA ALA A 81 -8.28 -7.08 13.83
C ALA A 81 -9.07 -5.97 14.57
N PRO A 82 -10.36 -5.75 14.23
CA PRO A 82 -11.16 -4.66 14.79
C PRO A 82 -11.39 -4.72 16.30
N ALA A 83 -11.21 -5.90 16.91
CA ALA A 83 -11.46 -6.14 18.33
C ALA A 83 -10.27 -5.80 19.25
N VAL A 84 -9.12 -5.41 18.70
CA VAL A 84 -7.92 -5.10 19.47
C VAL A 84 -8.01 -3.67 20.00
N SER A 85 -8.32 -3.53 21.29
CA SER A 85 -8.51 -2.22 21.94
C SER A 85 -7.28 -1.32 21.86
N GLU A 86 -6.09 -1.90 21.95
CA GLU A 86 -4.81 -1.19 21.86
C GLU A 86 -4.68 -0.37 20.57
N ILE A 87 -5.17 -0.90 19.45
CA ILE A 87 -5.13 -0.18 18.16
C ILE A 87 -6.06 1.02 18.16
N GLN A 88 -7.22 0.90 18.79
CA GLN A 88 -8.17 2.01 18.89
C GLN A 88 -7.60 3.16 19.73
N GLU A 89 -6.95 2.84 20.85
CA GLU A 89 -6.27 3.82 21.69
C GLU A 89 -5.13 4.50 20.92
N MET A 90 -4.30 3.70 20.24
CA MET A 90 -3.18 4.19 19.44
C MET A 90 -3.62 5.08 18.28
N LEU A 91 -4.67 4.70 17.53
CA LEU A 91 -5.24 5.53 16.47
C LEU A 91 -5.74 6.87 17.02
N THR A 92 -6.41 6.85 18.15
CA THR A 92 -6.92 8.08 18.79
C THR A 92 -5.76 9.01 19.16
N LEU A 93 -4.69 8.46 19.73
CA LEU A 93 -3.47 9.20 20.07
C LEU A 93 -2.80 9.76 18.81
N LEU A 94 -2.54 8.94 17.80
CA LEU A 94 -1.91 9.36 16.55
C LEU A 94 -2.71 10.43 15.81
N GLU A 95 -4.03 10.27 15.73
CA GLU A 95 -4.89 11.28 15.09
C GLU A 95 -4.91 12.60 15.87
N SER A 96 -4.88 12.53 17.21
CA SER A 96 -4.77 13.76 18.01
C SER A 96 -3.41 14.44 17.86
N SER A 97 -2.31 13.68 17.87
CA SER A 97 -0.94 14.20 17.68
C SER A 97 -0.79 14.83 16.30
N HIS A 98 -1.22 14.11 15.26
CA HIS A 98 -1.16 14.58 13.88
C HIS A 98 -1.97 15.88 13.67
N ARG A 99 -3.16 15.98 14.26
CA ARG A 99 -3.96 17.22 14.22
C ARG A 99 -3.26 18.38 14.93
N LEU A 100 -2.67 18.13 16.10
CA LEU A 100 -1.93 19.16 16.84
C LEU A 100 -0.71 19.63 16.05
N ASN A 101 0.06 18.71 15.47
CA ASN A 101 1.23 19.01 14.64
C ASN A 101 0.84 19.81 13.39
N SER A 102 -0.25 19.44 12.71
CA SER A 102 -0.80 20.21 11.59
C SER A 102 -1.17 21.64 12.00
N LEU A 103 -1.82 21.82 13.15
CA LEU A 103 -2.19 23.15 13.65
C LEU A 103 -0.97 23.99 14.02
N LEU A 104 0.03 23.39 14.67
CA LEU A 104 1.29 24.07 15.00
C LEU A 104 1.97 24.54 13.72
N HIS A 105 2.00 23.71 12.68
CA HIS A 105 2.57 24.07 11.40
C HIS A 105 1.80 25.20 10.69
N ASP A 106 0.46 25.21 10.77
CA ASP A 106 -0.35 26.32 10.25
C ASP A 106 -0.07 27.63 11.00
N VAL A 107 0.11 27.57 12.33
CA VAL A 107 0.50 28.72 13.15
C VAL A 107 1.89 29.21 12.77
N GLU A 108 2.87 28.33 12.58
CA GLU A 108 4.22 28.69 12.10
C GLU A 108 4.18 29.38 10.74
N ARG A 109 3.37 28.87 9.80
CA ARG A 109 3.17 29.53 8.50
C ARG A 109 2.58 30.92 8.66
N LEU A 110 1.57 31.09 9.51
CA LEU A 110 0.97 32.40 9.78
C LEU A 110 1.98 33.37 10.39
N HIS A 111 2.82 32.91 11.32
CA HIS A 111 3.91 33.70 11.89
C HIS A 111 4.93 34.14 10.83
N GLN A 112 5.36 33.24 9.95
CA GLN A 112 6.26 33.55 8.84
C GLN A 112 5.66 34.62 7.92
N HIS A 113 4.36 34.53 7.60
CA HIS A 113 3.66 35.54 6.79
C HIS A 113 3.50 36.89 7.51
N ALA A 114 3.38 36.87 8.83
CA ALA A 114 3.31 38.08 9.66
C ALA A 114 4.68 38.75 9.86
N GLY A 115 5.77 38.17 9.35
CA GLY A 115 7.14 38.66 9.55
C GLY A 115 7.63 38.50 10.99
N TRP A 116 6.96 37.68 11.81
CA TRP A 116 7.39 37.38 13.17
C TRP A 116 8.45 36.29 13.12
N GLN A 117 9.68 36.64 13.48
CA GLN A 117 10.72 35.65 13.75
C GLN A 117 10.65 35.30 15.24
N PRO A 118 10.40 34.04 15.62
CA PRO A 118 10.55 33.63 17.02
C PRO A 118 11.97 33.95 17.46
N ASP A 119 12.12 34.62 18.61
CA ASP A 119 13.40 34.73 19.30
C ASP A 119 13.88 33.30 19.60
N THR A 120 14.79 32.83 18.76
CA THR A 120 15.40 31.50 18.84
C THR A 120 16.52 31.55 19.88
N ASP A 121 16.19 31.92 21.11
CA ASP A 121 17.08 31.68 22.24
C ASP A 121 17.05 30.18 22.53
N GLN A 122 17.97 29.52 21.83
CA GLN A 122 18.28 28.10 21.79
C GLN A 122 18.40 27.52 23.20
N THR A 123 17.33 26.89 23.69
CA THR A 123 17.45 25.93 24.79
C THR A 123 16.82 24.62 24.36
N GLN A 124 17.73 23.70 24.03
CA GLN A 124 17.57 22.25 23.89
C GLN A 124 16.94 21.74 22.59
N LEU A 125 17.80 21.28 21.68
CA LEU A 125 17.67 19.99 21.03
C LEU A 125 19.08 19.49 20.65
N PRO A 126 19.77 18.70 21.51
CA PRO A 126 21.07 18.13 21.18
C PRO A 126 20.91 16.71 20.64
N LEU A 127 19.91 16.46 19.77
CA LEU A 127 20.12 15.36 18.83
C LEU A 127 21.20 15.89 17.88
N SER A 128 22.39 15.28 17.93
CA SER A 128 23.44 15.63 16.99
C SER A 128 22.85 15.58 15.57
N LEU A 129 23.16 16.56 14.72
CA LEU A 129 22.68 16.57 13.34
C LEU A 129 22.90 15.22 12.65
N THR A 130 24.00 14.55 12.98
CA THR A 130 24.33 13.19 12.58
C THR A 130 23.31 12.14 13.01
N ALA A 131 22.76 12.22 14.23
CA ALA A 131 21.69 11.36 14.73
C ALA A 131 20.42 11.49 13.88
N PHE A 132 20.00 12.73 13.64
CA PHE A 132 18.82 13.04 12.83
C PHE A 132 18.96 12.51 11.40
N ILE A 133 20.12 12.74 10.77
CA ILE A 133 20.40 12.22 9.42
C ILE A 133 20.40 10.69 9.41
N THR A 134 21.01 10.04 10.40
CA THR A 134 21.05 8.58 10.49
C THR A 134 19.65 7.98 10.68
N GLN A 135 18.84 8.58 11.56
CA GLN A 135 17.43 8.21 11.74
C GLN A 135 16.63 8.38 10.45
N THR A 136 16.81 9.50 9.76
CA THR A 136 16.14 9.79 8.49
C THR A 136 16.54 8.80 7.41
N GLU A 137 17.82 8.46 7.29
CA GLU A 137 18.29 7.46 6.34
C GLU A 137 17.73 6.06 6.63
N LEU A 138 17.63 5.69 7.91
CA LEU A 138 17.00 4.43 8.32
C LEU A 138 15.52 4.42 7.95
N LEU A 139 14.80 5.51 8.24
CA LEU A 139 13.39 5.66 7.90
C LEU A 139 13.18 5.53 6.38
N LEU A 140 13.93 6.28 5.57
CA LEU A 140 13.84 6.24 4.10
C LEU A 140 14.16 4.85 3.52
N ARG A 141 15.18 4.18 4.05
CA ARG A 141 15.48 2.78 3.67
C ARG A 141 14.31 1.87 4.03
N GLY A 142 13.73 2.05 5.21
CA GLY A 142 12.57 1.29 5.65
C GLY A 142 11.37 1.49 4.74
N HIS A 143 11.04 2.73 4.37
CA HIS A 143 9.96 3.01 3.41
C HIS A 143 10.17 2.32 2.09
N HIS A 144 11.38 2.42 1.52
CA HIS A 144 11.71 1.77 0.27
C HIS A 144 11.50 0.25 0.34
N GLN A 145 12.10 -0.41 1.34
CA GLN A 145 11.97 -1.86 1.50
C GLN A 145 10.52 -2.30 1.73
N LEU A 146 9.76 -1.52 2.50
CA LEU A 146 8.36 -1.80 2.80
C LEU A 146 7.49 -1.61 1.55
N LEU A 147 7.73 -0.57 0.76
CA LEU A 147 7.03 -0.35 -0.50
C LEU A 147 7.29 -1.49 -1.50
N GLN A 148 8.55 -1.91 -1.63
CA GLN A 148 8.89 -3.06 -2.49
C GLN A 148 8.15 -4.32 -2.05
N LEU A 149 8.04 -4.57 -0.74
CA LEU A 149 7.25 -5.68 -0.21
C LEU A 149 5.75 -5.52 -0.52
N GLU A 150 5.20 -4.33 -0.30
CA GLU A 150 3.78 -4.01 -0.55
C GLU A 150 3.39 -4.22 -2.03
N MET A 151 4.23 -3.75 -2.94
CA MET A 151 4.03 -3.91 -4.39
C MET A 151 4.16 -5.36 -4.83
N THR A 152 5.20 -6.07 -4.35
CA THR A 152 5.45 -7.47 -4.76
C THR A 152 4.42 -8.45 -4.21
N GLN A 153 3.91 -8.19 -3.00
CA GLN A 153 2.89 -9.03 -2.37
C GLN A 153 1.46 -8.60 -2.68
N GLY A 154 1.25 -7.42 -3.28
CA GLY A 154 -0.08 -6.90 -3.55
C GLY A 154 -0.83 -6.55 -2.28
N LEU A 155 -0.14 -5.89 -1.34
CA LEU A 155 -0.72 -5.50 -0.05
C LEU A 155 -1.72 -4.35 -0.18
N PHE A 156 -1.62 -3.55 -1.24
CA PHE A 156 -2.63 -2.55 -1.58
C PHE A 156 -3.90 -3.24 -2.08
N ARG A 157 -4.90 -3.39 -1.19
CA ARG A 157 -6.18 -4.02 -1.55
C ARG A 157 -7.18 -3.00 -2.07
N ARG A 158 -7.01 -1.74 -1.69
CA ARG A 158 -7.94 -0.65 -1.97
C ARG A 158 -7.19 0.64 -2.31
N LEU A 159 -7.85 1.50 -3.09
CA LEU A 159 -7.31 2.77 -3.54
C LEU A 159 -7.02 3.75 -2.39
N ASP A 160 -7.83 3.74 -1.34
CA ASP A 160 -7.64 4.61 -0.17
C ASP A 160 -6.37 4.25 0.63
N GLN A 161 -5.98 2.97 0.64
CA GLN A 161 -4.72 2.52 1.24
C GLN A 161 -3.53 3.05 0.45
N LEU A 162 -3.59 2.96 -0.88
CA LEU A 162 -2.59 3.49 -1.79
C LEU A 162 -2.46 5.02 -1.64
N HIS A 163 -3.58 5.74 -1.66
CA HIS A 163 -3.61 7.19 -1.47
C HIS A 163 -3.05 7.60 -0.11
N SER A 164 -3.44 6.91 0.96
CA SER A 164 -2.87 7.17 2.29
C SER A 164 -1.36 6.96 2.33
N ARG A 165 -0.84 5.97 1.61
CA ARG A 165 0.60 5.71 1.52
C ARG A 165 1.32 6.79 0.70
N LEU A 166 0.78 7.14 -0.46
CA LEU A 166 1.29 8.19 -1.35
C LEU A 166 1.39 9.52 -0.60
N HIS A 167 0.29 10.00 -0.02
CA HIS A 167 0.27 11.28 0.73
C HIS A 167 1.25 11.29 1.90
N GLY A 168 1.43 10.16 2.59
CA GLY A 168 2.40 10.06 3.68
C GLY A 168 3.85 10.22 3.20
N LEU A 169 4.20 9.58 2.09
CA LEU A 169 5.52 9.70 1.48
C LEU A 169 5.76 11.08 0.86
N GLU A 170 4.75 11.69 0.24
CA GLU A 170 4.83 13.06 -0.30
C GLU A 170 5.09 14.07 0.80
N ALA A 171 4.37 13.96 1.92
CA ALA A 171 4.58 14.83 3.08
C ALA A 171 6.00 14.67 3.64
N LEU A 172 6.49 13.43 3.78
CA LEU A 172 7.86 13.16 4.22
C LEU A 172 8.89 13.75 3.25
N TYR A 173 8.69 13.56 1.95
CA TYR A 173 9.57 14.11 0.91
C TYR A 173 9.66 15.63 1.00
N GLN A 174 8.52 16.33 1.11
CA GLN A 174 8.47 17.79 1.21
C GLN A 174 9.19 18.32 2.45
N VAL A 175 8.96 17.69 3.61
CA VAL A 175 9.63 18.07 4.87
C VAL A 175 11.15 17.92 4.75
N LEU A 176 11.61 16.77 4.23
CA LEU A 176 13.03 16.49 4.09
C LEU A 176 13.71 17.36 3.03
N GLN A 177 13.02 17.68 1.92
CA GLN A 177 13.51 18.62 0.92
C GLN A 177 13.69 20.02 1.51
N GLY A 178 12.77 20.45 2.39
CA GLY A 178 12.91 21.68 3.17
C GLY A 178 14.17 21.67 4.04
N HIS A 179 14.39 20.59 4.81
CA HIS A 179 15.58 20.44 5.65
C HIS A 179 16.88 20.39 4.85
N LEU A 180 16.88 19.77 3.67
CA LEU A 180 18.05 19.68 2.80
C LEU A 180 18.61 21.07 2.44
N SER A 181 17.73 22.04 2.20
CA SER A 181 18.12 23.41 1.87
C SER A 181 18.84 24.14 3.02
N LEU A 182 18.62 23.69 4.26
CA LEU A 182 19.20 24.28 5.48
C LEU A 182 20.52 23.62 5.90
N LEU A 183 20.83 22.43 5.36
CA LEU A 183 22.06 21.70 5.70
C LEU A 183 23.29 22.39 5.11
N ALA A 184 24.19 22.90 5.94
CA ALA A 184 25.44 23.53 5.50
C ALA A 184 26.52 22.51 5.07
N ASP A 185 26.50 21.31 5.65
CA ASP A 185 27.45 20.23 5.38
C ASP A 185 27.14 19.56 4.03
N ALA A 186 28.09 19.60 3.10
CA ALA A 186 27.93 19.06 1.75
C ALA A 186 27.81 17.53 1.73
N ASP A 187 28.57 16.82 2.57
CA ASP A 187 28.58 15.36 2.58
C ASP A 187 27.25 14.81 3.12
N LEU A 188 26.73 15.43 4.19
CA LEU A 188 25.42 15.08 4.74
C LEU A 188 24.29 15.43 3.78
N ARG A 189 24.40 16.57 3.08
CA ARG A 189 23.44 16.98 2.05
C ARG A 189 23.39 15.97 0.90
N ASP A 190 24.54 15.58 0.36
CA ASP A 190 24.61 14.63 -0.75
C ASP A 190 24.04 13.26 -0.37
N ARG A 191 24.34 12.79 0.84
CA ARG A 191 23.76 11.55 1.37
C ARG A 191 22.23 11.60 1.45
N LEU A 192 21.68 12.67 2.01
CA LEU A 192 20.23 12.83 2.14
C LEU A 192 19.56 13.00 0.76
N GLN A 193 20.17 13.78 -0.15
CA GLN A 193 19.69 13.94 -1.52
C GLN A 193 19.58 12.59 -2.25
N ASN A 194 20.62 11.76 -2.19
CA ASN A 194 20.58 10.43 -2.81
C ASN A 194 19.42 9.57 -2.29
N ARG A 195 19.03 9.74 -1.02
CA ARG A 195 17.87 9.02 -0.44
C ARG A 195 16.55 9.64 -0.86
N LEU A 196 16.48 10.95 -1.03
CA LEU A 196 15.31 11.63 -1.58
C LEU A 196 15.07 11.26 -3.04
N ASP A 197 16.12 11.02 -3.82
CA ASP A 197 15.98 10.56 -5.21
C ASP A 197 15.34 9.16 -5.26
N VAL A 198 15.69 8.27 -4.33
CA VAL A 198 15.04 6.96 -4.19
C VAL A 198 13.57 7.13 -3.77
N LEU A 199 13.27 8.03 -2.84
CA LEU A 199 11.89 8.31 -2.43
C LEU A 199 11.06 8.92 -3.57
N ALA A 200 11.64 9.80 -4.39
CA ALA A 200 10.98 10.36 -5.56
C ALA A 200 10.63 9.26 -6.58
N TYR A 201 11.56 8.33 -6.81
CA TYR A 201 11.28 7.16 -7.65
C TYR A 201 10.16 6.28 -7.06
N ASP A 202 10.16 6.07 -5.75
CA ASP A 202 9.11 5.32 -5.05
C ASP A 202 7.72 6.01 -5.19
N LEU A 203 7.67 7.34 -5.14
CA LEU A 203 6.46 8.12 -5.40
C LEU A 203 5.96 7.95 -6.85
N GLU A 204 6.84 8.05 -7.85
CA GLU A 204 6.49 7.79 -9.25
C GLU A 204 5.93 6.37 -9.45
N CYS A 205 6.49 5.38 -8.74
CA CYS A 205 5.98 4.01 -8.76
C CYS A 205 4.57 3.90 -8.17
N LEU A 206 4.26 4.63 -7.11
CA LEU A 206 2.93 4.68 -6.49
C LEU A 206 1.90 5.39 -7.38
N GLU A 207 2.26 6.49 -8.03
CA GLU A 207 1.41 7.17 -9.01
C GLU A 207 1.12 6.26 -10.21
N HIS A 208 2.12 5.52 -10.69
CA HIS A 208 1.92 4.52 -11.73
C HIS A 208 0.94 3.44 -11.26
N LEU A 209 1.10 2.96 -10.03
CA LEU A 209 0.21 1.96 -9.44
C LEU A 209 -1.22 2.48 -9.33
N GLU A 210 -1.42 3.75 -8.97
CA GLU A 210 -2.72 4.41 -8.92
C GLU A 210 -3.42 4.36 -10.29
N ALA A 211 -2.70 4.72 -11.36
CA ALA A 211 -3.23 4.62 -12.72
C ALA A 211 -3.62 3.17 -13.11
N GLN A 212 -2.96 2.17 -12.52
CA GLN A 212 -3.34 0.76 -12.71
C GLN A 212 -4.61 0.39 -11.93
N PHE A 213 -4.86 0.96 -10.74
CA PHE A 213 -6.14 0.78 -10.03
C PHE A 213 -7.33 1.31 -10.85
N ASP A 214 -7.17 2.45 -11.51
CA ASP A 214 -8.21 2.99 -12.40
C ASP A 214 -8.49 2.06 -13.58
N LYS A 215 -7.44 1.53 -14.20
CA LYS A 215 -7.58 0.51 -15.26
C LYS A 215 -8.26 -0.75 -14.74
N MET A 216 -7.96 -1.18 -13.51
CA MET A 216 -8.57 -2.36 -12.87
C MET A 216 -10.06 -2.13 -12.67
N HIS A 217 -10.47 -0.94 -12.21
CA HIS A 217 -11.88 -0.58 -12.07
C HIS A 217 -12.61 -0.53 -13.42
N ALA A 218 -11.99 0.02 -14.46
CA ALA A 218 -12.54 -0.01 -15.82
C ALA A 218 -12.71 -1.46 -16.32
N PHE A 219 -11.66 -2.28 -16.17
CA PHE A 219 -11.66 -3.69 -16.52
C PHE A 219 -12.79 -4.46 -15.81
N GLN A 220 -12.97 -4.25 -14.50
CA GLN A 220 -14.05 -4.88 -13.74
C GLN A 220 -15.43 -4.51 -14.28
N LYS A 221 -15.66 -3.24 -14.65
CA LYS A 221 -16.93 -2.81 -15.26
C LYS A 221 -17.18 -3.52 -16.59
N ASP A 222 -16.14 -3.66 -17.43
CA ASP A 222 -16.25 -4.33 -18.72
C ASP A 222 -16.53 -5.83 -18.58
N VAL A 223 -15.87 -6.50 -17.63
CA VAL A 223 -16.14 -7.91 -17.29
C VAL A 223 -17.59 -8.08 -16.83
N GLN A 224 -18.06 -7.22 -15.92
CA GLN A 224 -19.45 -7.26 -15.44
C GLN A 224 -20.46 -6.99 -16.56
N GLN A 225 -20.15 -6.08 -17.49
CA GLN A 225 -21.01 -5.81 -18.64
C GLN A 225 -21.10 -7.04 -19.56
N LEU A 226 -19.96 -7.61 -19.94
CA LEU A 226 -19.91 -8.82 -20.78
C LEU A 226 -20.64 -9.99 -20.13
N PHE A 227 -20.51 -10.14 -18.82
CA PHE A 227 -21.23 -11.15 -18.05
C PHE A 227 -22.76 -11.01 -18.19
N ARG A 228 -23.28 -9.79 -18.06
CA ARG A 228 -24.72 -9.50 -18.22
C ARG A 228 -25.19 -9.77 -19.64
N GLU A 229 -24.40 -9.39 -20.64
CA GLU A 229 -24.69 -9.66 -22.05
C GLU A 229 -24.75 -11.16 -22.34
N LEU A 230 -23.74 -11.93 -21.90
CA LEU A 230 -23.70 -13.38 -22.04
C LEU A 230 -24.90 -14.05 -21.36
N THR A 231 -25.24 -13.62 -20.15
CA THR A 231 -26.42 -14.13 -19.42
C THR A 231 -27.71 -13.87 -20.18
N ARG A 232 -27.88 -12.68 -20.79
CA ARG A 232 -29.04 -12.37 -21.63
C ARG A 232 -29.12 -13.27 -22.87
N SER A 233 -28.00 -13.48 -23.56
CA SER A 233 -27.93 -14.40 -24.71
C SER A 233 -28.29 -15.83 -24.29
N PHE A 234 -27.81 -16.28 -23.13
CA PHE A 234 -28.12 -17.59 -22.59
C PHE A 234 -29.62 -17.78 -22.30
N ILE A 235 -30.27 -16.78 -21.69
CA ILE A 235 -31.72 -16.78 -21.43
C ILE A 235 -32.50 -16.77 -22.74
N HIS A 236 -32.12 -15.88 -23.67
CA HIS A 236 -32.78 -15.75 -24.96
C HIS A 236 -32.75 -17.07 -25.76
N LEU A 237 -31.59 -17.71 -25.85
CA LEU A 237 -31.42 -19.02 -26.48
C LEU A 237 -32.30 -20.10 -25.82
N ARG A 238 -32.42 -20.09 -24.48
CA ARG A 238 -33.26 -21.06 -23.77
C ARG A 238 -34.75 -20.85 -24.03
N VAL A 239 -35.20 -19.61 -24.20
CA VAL A 239 -36.61 -19.26 -24.43
C VAL A 239 -37.00 -19.46 -25.90
N GLN A 240 -36.14 -19.12 -26.85
CA GLN A 240 -36.44 -19.07 -28.29
C GLN A 240 -35.56 -20.02 -29.11
N ARG A 241 -35.46 -21.29 -28.69
CA ARG A 241 -34.46 -22.28 -29.16
C ARG A 241 -34.18 -22.30 -30.66
N GLU A 242 -35.22 -22.27 -31.50
CA GLU A 242 -35.05 -22.46 -32.94
C GLU A 242 -34.72 -21.16 -33.70
N THR A 243 -35.39 -20.05 -33.35
CA THR A 243 -35.16 -18.76 -34.03
C THR A 243 -33.90 -18.05 -33.54
N ALA A 244 -33.47 -18.31 -32.30
CA ALA A 244 -32.35 -17.61 -31.67
C ALA A 244 -30.96 -18.21 -31.94
N LEU A 245 -30.85 -19.36 -32.61
CA LEU A 245 -29.56 -20.07 -32.73
C LEU A 245 -28.53 -19.28 -33.54
N SER A 246 -28.92 -18.74 -34.70
CA SER A 246 -28.02 -17.94 -35.56
C SER A 246 -27.61 -16.63 -34.90
N GLU A 247 -28.55 -15.93 -34.26
CA GLU A 247 -28.29 -14.71 -33.49
C GLU A 247 -27.34 -14.99 -32.31
N SER A 248 -27.55 -16.11 -31.61
CA SER A 248 -26.69 -16.53 -30.50
C SER A 248 -25.27 -16.88 -30.95
N LEU A 249 -25.10 -17.44 -32.15
CA LEU A 249 -23.78 -17.70 -32.73
C LEU A 249 -23.04 -16.40 -33.08
N ASN A 250 -23.74 -15.44 -33.68
CA ASN A 250 -23.15 -14.12 -33.97
C ASN A 250 -22.79 -13.37 -32.69
N ALA A 251 -23.68 -13.39 -31.69
CA ALA A 251 -23.43 -12.79 -30.38
C ALA A 251 -22.23 -13.44 -29.68
N LEU A 252 -22.09 -14.77 -29.77
CA LEU A 252 -20.95 -15.49 -29.23
C LEU A 252 -19.64 -15.07 -29.90
N GLN A 253 -19.61 -14.89 -31.22
CA GLN A 253 -18.40 -14.46 -31.92
C GLN A 253 -17.98 -13.05 -31.48
N ALA A 254 -18.94 -12.12 -31.40
CA ALA A 254 -18.68 -10.77 -30.88
C ALA A 254 -18.18 -10.80 -29.43
N PHE A 255 -18.79 -11.66 -28.60
CA PHE A 255 -18.36 -11.90 -27.22
C PHE A 255 -16.93 -12.43 -27.14
N GLN A 256 -16.55 -13.38 -27.99
CA GLN A 256 -15.19 -13.94 -28.03
C GLN A 256 -14.14 -12.88 -28.40
N THR A 257 -14.43 -12.02 -29.37
CA THR A 257 -13.54 -10.90 -29.74
C THR A 257 -13.32 -9.96 -28.56
N ARG A 258 -14.39 -9.57 -27.86
CA ARG A 258 -14.29 -8.69 -26.68
C ARG A 258 -13.56 -9.38 -25.51
N LEU A 259 -13.80 -10.67 -25.30
CA LEU A 259 -13.11 -11.44 -24.28
C LEU A 259 -11.60 -11.55 -24.58
N ALA A 260 -11.21 -11.71 -25.85
CA ALA A 260 -9.80 -11.68 -26.24
C ALA A 260 -9.15 -10.31 -25.98
N ALA A 261 -9.87 -9.21 -26.24
CA ALA A 261 -9.40 -7.86 -25.93
C ALA A 261 -9.22 -7.65 -24.41
N LEU A 262 -10.16 -8.13 -23.59
CA LEU A 262 -10.03 -8.10 -22.14
C LEU A 262 -8.88 -8.98 -21.64
N GLN A 263 -8.67 -10.15 -22.23
CA GLN A 263 -7.50 -10.98 -21.88
C GLN A 263 -6.19 -10.22 -22.14
N LEU A 264 -6.07 -9.55 -23.28
CA LEU A 264 -4.91 -8.73 -23.60
C LEU A 264 -4.74 -7.59 -22.58
N GLN A 265 -5.82 -6.88 -22.24
CA GLN A 265 -5.79 -5.82 -21.21
C GLN A 265 -5.37 -6.38 -19.85
N LEU A 266 -5.89 -7.53 -19.45
CA LEU A 266 -5.53 -8.21 -18.22
C LEU A 266 -4.04 -8.56 -18.17
N ASP A 267 -3.44 -8.87 -19.31
CA ASP A 267 -2.01 -9.16 -19.40
C ASP A 267 -1.12 -7.92 -19.35
N THR A 268 -1.68 -6.70 -19.44
CA THR A 268 -0.94 -5.43 -19.29
C THR A 268 -0.83 -4.92 -17.85
N PHE A 269 -1.50 -5.54 -16.88
CA PHE A 269 -1.41 -5.13 -15.48
C PHE A 269 -0.06 -5.52 -14.88
N GLU A 270 0.63 -4.52 -14.34
CA GLU A 270 1.85 -4.68 -13.53
C GLU A 270 1.67 -3.90 -12.21
N PRO A 271 2.22 -4.38 -11.09
CA PRO A 271 2.97 -5.64 -10.93
C PRO A 271 2.07 -6.90 -11.00
N GLU A 272 2.68 -8.08 -11.10
CA GLU A 272 1.96 -9.38 -11.16
C GLU A 272 1.01 -9.62 -9.97
N ALA A 273 1.30 -9.03 -8.80
CA ALA A 273 0.39 -9.08 -7.67
C ALA A 273 -0.95 -8.37 -7.97
N LEU A 274 -0.91 -7.18 -8.58
CA LEU A 274 -2.10 -6.45 -9.01
C LEU A 274 -2.85 -7.20 -10.12
N LYS A 275 -2.15 -7.85 -11.03
CA LYS A 275 -2.77 -8.71 -12.05
C LYS A 275 -3.53 -9.87 -11.43
N ARG A 276 -2.95 -10.57 -10.45
CA ARG A 276 -3.64 -11.63 -9.68
C ARG A 276 -4.87 -11.09 -8.96
N GLN A 277 -4.75 -9.94 -8.30
CA GLN A 277 -5.87 -9.28 -7.63
C GLN A 277 -6.98 -8.89 -8.62
N THR A 278 -6.62 -8.34 -9.78
CA THR A 278 -7.56 -7.98 -10.85
C THR A 278 -8.32 -9.20 -11.33
N ARG A 279 -7.65 -10.34 -11.53
CA ARG A 279 -8.31 -11.63 -11.88
C ARG A 279 -9.34 -12.05 -10.83
N GLN A 280 -8.97 -11.98 -9.55
CA GLN A 280 -9.82 -12.40 -8.43
C GLN A 280 -11.03 -11.48 -8.24
N LEU A 281 -10.84 -10.16 -8.26
CA LEU A 281 -11.89 -9.18 -7.93
C LEU A 281 -12.85 -8.87 -9.09
N SER A 282 -12.41 -9.07 -10.34
CA SER A 282 -13.24 -8.75 -11.51
C SER A 282 -14.34 -9.76 -11.79
N GLY A 283 -14.25 -10.99 -11.25
CA GLY A 283 -15.11 -12.10 -11.65
C GLY A 283 -14.69 -12.74 -12.99
N TRP A 284 -13.45 -12.50 -13.42
CA TRP A 284 -12.90 -12.99 -14.69
C TRP A 284 -13.05 -14.50 -14.88
N GLU A 285 -12.67 -15.29 -13.86
CA GLU A 285 -12.77 -16.75 -13.90
C GLU A 285 -14.22 -17.22 -14.07
N HIS A 286 -15.16 -16.55 -13.40
CA HIS A 286 -16.57 -16.86 -13.51
C HIS A 286 -17.12 -16.55 -14.91
N LEU A 287 -16.70 -15.43 -15.52
CA LEU A 287 -17.04 -15.09 -16.91
C LEU A 287 -16.52 -16.16 -17.88
N GLN A 288 -15.28 -16.61 -17.71
CA GLN A 288 -14.70 -17.68 -18.54
C GLN A 288 -15.47 -19.00 -18.38
N GLN A 289 -15.80 -19.38 -17.14
CA GLN A 289 -16.60 -20.58 -16.87
C GLN A 289 -17.99 -20.51 -17.53
N GLN A 290 -18.68 -19.36 -17.43
CA GLN A 290 -19.98 -19.19 -18.08
C GLN A 290 -19.91 -19.25 -19.60
N ARG A 291 -18.85 -18.69 -20.20
CA ARG A 291 -18.60 -18.83 -21.64
C ARG A 291 -18.52 -20.30 -22.03
N ASP A 292 -17.78 -21.10 -21.29
CA ASP A 292 -17.57 -22.52 -21.61
C ASP A 292 -18.87 -23.33 -21.47
N GLN A 293 -19.69 -23.00 -20.47
CA GLN A 293 -21.04 -23.56 -20.33
C GLN A 293 -21.95 -23.17 -21.51
N PHE A 294 -21.89 -21.92 -21.97
CA PHE A 294 -22.68 -21.45 -23.11
C PHE A 294 -22.24 -22.13 -24.42
N LEU A 295 -20.93 -22.29 -24.64
CA LEU A 295 -20.38 -23.05 -25.77
C LEU A 295 -20.86 -24.50 -25.78
N THR A 296 -20.83 -25.16 -24.62
CA THR A 296 -21.31 -26.54 -24.47
C THR A 296 -22.80 -26.65 -24.80
N LEU A 297 -23.61 -25.68 -24.34
CA LEU A 297 -25.04 -25.63 -24.66
C LEU A 297 -25.27 -25.49 -26.17
N LEU A 298 -24.58 -24.56 -26.83
CA LEU A 298 -24.69 -24.35 -28.27
C LEU A 298 -24.29 -25.60 -29.07
N GLN A 299 -23.23 -26.29 -28.65
CA GLN A 299 -22.81 -27.56 -29.27
C GLN A 299 -23.86 -28.66 -29.09
N SER A 300 -24.54 -28.71 -27.93
CA SER A 300 -25.60 -29.70 -27.70
C SER A 300 -26.83 -29.47 -28.59
N LEU A 301 -27.16 -28.21 -28.90
CA LEU A 301 -28.28 -27.84 -29.77
C LEU A 301 -27.99 -28.06 -31.27
N LYS A 302 -26.71 -28.18 -31.66
CA LYS A 302 -26.33 -28.50 -33.05
C LYS A 302 -26.44 -29.99 -33.38
N LYS A 303 -26.59 -30.86 -32.39
CA LYS A 303 -26.78 -32.29 -32.63
C LYS A 303 -28.24 -32.52 -33.03
N PRO A 304 -28.50 -33.02 -34.26
CA PRO A 304 -29.85 -33.28 -34.76
C PRO A 304 -30.57 -34.38 -33.98
#